data_AF-A0A0T6BPX1-F1
#
_entry.id   AF-A0A0T6BPX1-F1
#
_cell.length_a   1.000
_cell.length_b   1.000
_cell.length_c   1.000
_cell.angle_alpha   90.00
_cell.angle_beta   90.00
_cell.angle_gamma   90.00
#
_symmetry.space_group_name_H-M   'P 1'
#
loop_
_entity.id
_entity.type
_entity.pdbx_description
1 polymer ?
#
loop_
_entity_poly.entity_id
_entity_poly.type
_entity_poly.pdbx_seq_one_letter_code
_entity_poly.pdbx_strand_id
1 'polypeptide(L)'
;MLNMEEADIEEGDILVTAFTDPSWTPLFVSVKGLVTEVGGLMTHGADIAREYGLPVVVGVEHATKEIKDGQRIRINSSEGYVEILE
;
A
#
# COMPACT_ATOMS: atom_id res chain seq x y z
N MET A 1 0.50 -9.90 -13.93
CA MET A 1 1.46 -8.78 -13.76
C MET A 1 0.61 -7.53 -13.89
N LEU A 2 0.42 -6.77 -12.81
CA LEU A 2 -0.35 -5.52 -12.86
C LEU A 2 0.41 -4.54 -13.75
N ASN A 3 -0.20 -4.12 -14.86
CA ASN A 3 0.33 -3.06 -15.70
C ASN A 3 -0.05 -1.73 -15.06
N MET A 4 0.94 -1.06 -14.48
CA MET A 4 0.74 0.14 -13.67
C MET A 4 0.31 1.37 -14.48
N GLU A 5 0.43 1.31 -15.80
CA GLU A 5 -0.12 2.30 -16.74
C GLU A 5 -1.66 2.33 -16.73
N GLU A 6 -2.32 1.32 -16.15
CA GLU A 6 -3.78 1.24 -16.04
C GLU A 6 -4.31 1.57 -14.63
N ALA A 7 -3.43 1.82 -13.65
CA ALA A 7 -3.84 2.14 -12.28
C ALA A 7 -4.28 3.61 -12.19
N ASP A 8 -5.58 3.84 -12.01
CA ASP A 8 -6.16 5.15 -11.74
C ASP A 8 -5.93 5.49 -10.26
N ILE A 9 -4.85 6.22 -9.96
CA ILE A 9 -4.47 6.60 -8.59
C ILE A 9 -4.84 8.07 -8.38
N GLU A 10 -5.75 8.31 -7.45
CA GLU A 10 -6.17 9.64 -7.03
C GLU A 10 -5.40 10.11 -5.80
N GLU A 11 -5.35 11.44 -5.59
CA GLU A 11 -4.79 11.98 -4.36
C GLU A 11 -5.68 11.58 -3.18
N GLY A 12 -5.12 10.84 -2.23
CA GLY A 12 -5.89 10.32 -1.09
C GLY A 12 -5.86 8.81 -0.97
N ASP A 13 -5.52 8.12 -2.06
CA ASP A 13 -5.65 6.68 -2.14
C ASP A 13 -4.63 5.94 -1.28
N ILE A 14 -5.02 4.73 -0.86
CA ILE A 14 -4.14 3.78 -0.18
C ILE A 14 -3.80 2.67 -1.18
N LEU A 15 -2.52 2.54 -1.51
CA LEU A 15 -2.07 1.51 -2.44
C LEU A 15 -2.06 0.14 -1.75
N VAL A 16 -2.83 -0.80 -2.30
CA VAL A 16 -2.86 -2.20 -1.85
C VAL A 16 -2.24 -3.07 -2.94
N THR A 17 -1.15 -3.77 -2.62
CA THR A 17 -0.41 -4.59 -3.60
C THR A 17 0.15 -5.86 -2.97
N ALA A 18 0.49 -6.86 -3.78
CA ALA A 18 1.17 -8.05 -3.27
C ALA A 18 2.63 -7.74 -2.87
N PHE A 19 3.32 -6.95 -3.68
CA PHE A 19 4.71 -6.52 -3.44
C PHE A 19 4.94 -5.13 -4.05
N THR A 20 6.04 -4.49 -3.67
CA THR A 20 6.48 -3.20 -4.22
C THR A 20 7.67 -3.38 -5.15
N ASP A 21 7.73 -2.57 -6.20
CA ASP A 21 8.91 -2.45 -7.08
C ASP A 21 9.59 -1.08 -6.89
N PRO A 22 10.94 -0.99 -6.88
CA PRO A 22 11.64 0.29 -6.76
C PRO A 22 11.25 1.34 -7.81
N SER A 23 10.82 0.89 -9.00
CA SER A 23 10.34 1.78 -10.07
C SER A 23 9.09 2.58 -9.68
N TRP A 24 8.37 2.19 -8.62
CA TRP A 24 7.13 2.82 -8.17
C TRP A 24 7.34 3.99 -7.21
N THR A 25 8.59 4.31 -6.89
CA THR A 25 8.96 5.43 -6.02
C THR A 25 8.23 6.75 -6.36
N PRO A 26 8.06 7.15 -7.65
CA PRO A 26 7.31 8.36 -7.98
C PRO A 26 5.83 8.33 -7.57
N LEU A 27 5.22 7.14 -7.47
CA LEU A 27 3.80 6.99 -7.08
C LEU A 27 3.57 7.22 -5.60
N PHE A 28 4.58 7.03 -4.76
CA PHE A 28 4.49 7.28 -3.33
C PHE A 28 4.19 8.75 -3.01
N VAL A 29 4.40 9.66 -3.97
CA VAL A 29 4.03 11.07 -3.84
C VAL A 29 2.51 11.28 -3.91
N SER A 30 1.78 10.41 -4.61
CA SER A 30 0.33 10.58 -4.85
C SER A 30 -0.56 9.88 -3.80
N VAL A 31 -0.06 8.80 -3.22
CA VAL A 31 -0.83 7.98 -2.26
C VAL A 31 -0.71 8.52 -0.83
N LYS A 32 -1.67 8.18 0.03
CA LYS A 32 -1.64 8.49 1.47
C LYS A 32 -1.31 7.30 2.35
N GLY A 33 -1.08 6.12 1.77
CA GLY A 33 -0.69 4.92 2.50
C GLY A 33 -0.33 3.74 1.61
N LEU A 34 0.28 2.72 2.21
CA LEU A 34 0.70 1.50 1.53
C LEU A 34 0.37 0.26 2.37
N VAL A 35 -0.23 -0.74 1.71
CA VAL A 35 -0.48 -2.08 2.25
C VAL A 35 0.14 -3.12 1.32
N THR A 36 0.97 -4.03 1.87
CA THR A 36 1.55 -5.13 1.08
C THR A 36 1.25 -6.51 1.65
N GLU A 37 0.99 -7.49 0.79
CA GLU A 37 0.84 -8.90 1.21
C GLU A 37 2.19 -9.52 1.57
N VAL A 38 3.22 -9.19 0.81
CA VAL A 38 4.58 -9.72 0.98
C VAL A 38 5.48 -8.62 1.53
N GLY A 39 6.25 -8.99 2.55
CA GLY A 39 7.32 -8.17 3.10
C GLY A 39 7.38 -8.23 4.62
N GLY A 40 8.59 -8.13 5.15
CA GLY A 40 8.81 -7.82 6.57
C GLY A 40 8.92 -6.32 6.78
N LEU A 41 8.95 -5.89 8.05
CA LEU A 41 9.09 -4.48 8.44
C LEU A 41 10.27 -3.75 7.76
N MET A 42 11.29 -4.46 7.28
CA MET A 42 12.54 -3.90 6.69
C MET A 42 12.74 -4.27 5.21
N THR A 43 11.67 -4.38 4.42
CA THR A 43 11.83 -4.51 2.96
C THR A 43 12.07 -3.15 2.31
N HIS A 44 12.84 -3.14 1.22
CA HIS A 44 13.25 -1.91 0.54
C HIS A 44 12.07 -0.98 0.18
N GLY A 45 10.94 -1.54 -0.26
CA GLY A 45 9.75 -0.71 -0.55
C GLY A 45 9.04 -0.16 0.68
N ALA A 46 9.07 -0.87 1.81
CA ALA A 46 8.50 -0.40 3.07
C ALA A 46 9.35 0.71 3.69
N ASP A 47 10.67 0.63 3.56
CA ASP A 47 11.59 1.66 4.03
C ASP A 47 11.44 2.93 3.19
N ILE A 48 11.44 2.81 1.86
CA ILE A 48 11.25 3.95 0.96
C ILE A 48 9.89 4.62 1.23
N ALA A 49 8.79 3.88 1.30
CA ALA A 49 7.48 4.48 1.58
C ALA A 49 7.44 5.25 2.92
N ARG A 50 8.18 4.78 3.95
CA ARG A 50 8.33 5.51 5.22
C ARG A 50 9.18 6.77 5.10
N GLU A 51 10.19 6.79 4.22
CA GLU A 51 10.97 8.02 3.93
C GLU A 51 10.09 9.11 3.32
N TYR A 52 9.05 8.74 2.56
CA TYR A 52 8.01 9.66 2.07
C TYR A 52 6.98 10.05 3.13
N GLY A 53 7.11 9.57 4.37
CA GLY A 53 6.21 9.85 5.47
C GLY A 53 4.87 9.10 5.39
N LEU A 54 4.78 8.06 4.56
CA LEU A 54 3.55 7.30 4.40
C LEU A 54 3.34 6.33 5.57
N PRO A 55 2.10 6.17 6.06
CA PRO A 55 1.71 5.00 6.83
C PRO A 55 1.83 3.73 5.98
N VAL A 56 2.60 2.77 6.47
CA VAL A 56 2.87 1.48 5.82
C VAL A 56 2.44 0.32 6.71
N VAL A 57 1.71 -0.65 6.14
CA VAL A 57 1.42 -1.95 6.75
C VAL A 57 1.88 -3.05 5.79
N VAL A 58 2.65 -4.03 6.28
CA VAL A 58 3.24 -5.09 5.46
C VAL A 58 2.89 -6.46 6.02
N GLY A 59 2.92 -7.48 5.17
CA GLY A 59 2.60 -8.85 5.58
C GLY A 59 1.12 -9.08 5.81
N VAL A 60 0.25 -8.30 5.15
CA VAL A 60 -1.21 -8.46 5.25
C VAL A 60 -1.63 -9.57 4.30
N GLU A 61 -1.74 -10.79 4.81
CA GLU A 61 -2.13 -11.94 4.00
C GLU A 61 -3.46 -11.68 3.27
N HIS A 62 -3.50 -11.99 1.97
CA HIS A 62 -4.69 -11.87 1.11
C HIS A 62 -5.25 -10.45 0.93
N ALA A 63 -4.51 -9.39 1.28
CA ALA A 63 -4.95 -8.00 1.14
C ALA A 63 -5.53 -7.67 -0.26
N THR A 64 -4.87 -8.09 -1.34
CA THR A 64 -5.32 -7.81 -2.72
C THR A 64 -6.56 -8.60 -3.12
N LYS A 65 -6.88 -9.66 -2.40
CA LYS A 65 -8.08 -10.47 -2.64
C LYS A 65 -9.25 -9.96 -1.81
N GLU A 66 -9.01 -9.52 -0.58
CA GLU A 66 -10.06 -9.11 0.35
C GLU A 66 -10.46 -7.65 0.18
N ILE A 67 -9.49 -6.77 -0.03
CA ILE A 67 -9.73 -5.34 -0.26
C ILE A 67 -9.97 -5.14 -1.76
N LYS A 68 -11.14 -4.60 -2.10
CA LYS A 68 -11.50 -4.29 -3.49
C LYS A 68 -11.08 -2.88 -3.85
N ASP A 69 -10.81 -2.67 -5.13
CA ASP A 69 -10.56 -1.34 -5.66
C ASP A 69 -11.75 -0.41 -5.40
N GLY A 70 -11.47 0.86 -5.09
CA GLY A 70 -12.45 1.86 -4.67
C GLY A 70 -13.05 1.65 -3.26
N GLN A 71 -12.64 0.61 -2.53
CA GLN A 71 -13.13 0.36 -1.17
C GLN A 71 -12.45 1.28 -0.16
N ARG A 72 -13.24 1.85 0.74
CA ARG A 72 -12.70 2.70 1.82
C ARG A 72 -12.08 1.81 2.89
N ILE A 73 -10.82 2.08 3.21
CA ILE A 73 -10.09 1.38 4.26
C ILE A 73 -9.42 2.36 5.22
N ARG A 74 -9.16 1.89 6.44
CA ARG A 74 -8.31 2.55 7.43
C ARG A 74 -7.08 1.67 7.66
N ILE A 75 -5.93 2.30 7.74
CA ILE A 75 -4.68 1.62 8.09
C ILE A 75 -4.10 2.20 9.37
N ASN A 76 -3.53 1.33 10.20
CA ASN A 76 -2.80 1.72 11.39
C ASN A 76 -1.41 1.06 11.36
N SER A 77 -0.40 1.86 11.03
CA SER A 77 0.99 1.41 10.93
C SER A 77 1.67 1.16 12.28
N SER A 78 1.13 1.71 13.37
CA SER A 78 1.69 1.51 14.70
C SER A 78 1.28 0.16 15.29
N GLU A 79 0.01 -0.21 15.07
CA GLU A 79 -0.55 -1.48 15.55
C GLU A 79 -0.53 -2.59 14.49
N GLY A 80 -0.26 -2.23 13.23
CA GLY A 80 -0.02 -3.17 12.14
C GLY A 80 -1.29 -3.81 11.56
N TYR A 81 -2.42 -3.09 11.52
CA TYR A 81 -3.66 -3.62 10.95
C TYR A 81 -4.26 -2.73 9.85
N VAL A 82 -5.13 -3.36 9.08
CA VAL A 82 -5.97 -2.75 8.07
C VAL A 82 -7.42 -3.09 8.40
N GLU A 83 -8.29 -2.09 8.32
CA GLU A 83 -9.72 -2.21 8.60
C GLU A 83 -10.50 -1.73 7.38
N ILE A 84 -11.45 -2.54 6.92
CA ILE A 84 -12.37 -2.17 5.85
C ILE A 84 -13.50 -1.33 6.46
N LEU A 85 -13.78 -0.17 5.86
CA LEU A 85 -14.89 0.70 6.26
C LEU A 85 -16.10 0.44 5.35
N GLU A 86 -17.30 0.44 5.95
CA GLU A 86 -18.58 0.36 5.23
C GLU A 86 -18.89 1.65 4.43
#